data_AF-A0A522BW78-F1
#
_entry.id   AF-A0A522BW78-F1
#
_cell.length_a   1.000
_cell.length_b   1.000
_cell.length_c   1.000
_cell.angle_alpha   90.00
_cell.angle_beta   90.00
_cell.angle_gamma   90.00
#
_symmetry.space_group_name_H-M   'P 1'
#
loop_
_entity.id
_entity.type
_entity.pdbx_description
1 polymer ?
#
loop_
_entity_poly.entity_id
_entity_poly.type
_entity_poly.pdbx_seq_one_letter_code
_entity_poly.pdbx_strand_id
1 'polypeptide(L)'
;MKINVKIIPIEKMPFTTQGYWFEDKDTINFLISEMSDWRYTVAILFHEIAEYFTCKNKGITTRTCDKFDELYESLYKKGEISRLKEPGDDRRCPYFKGHQLGNKFERIMIKELGASWKNYLRDCAEIIERLK
;
A
#
# COMPACT_ATOMS: atom_id res chain seq x y z
N MET A 1 14.42 -7.35 -15.64
CA MET A 1 13.45 -7.03 -14.57
C MET A 1 12.12 -7.65 -14.93
N LYS A 2 11.60 -8.53 -14.07
CA LYS A 2 10.25 -9.10 -14.16
C LYS A 2 9.34 -8.39 -13.15
N ILE A 3 8.10 -8.11 -13.53
CA ILE A 3 7.08 -7.60 -12.60
C ILE A 3 6.02 -8.69 -12.42
N ASN A 4 5.72 -9.01 -11.17
CA ASN A 4 4.67 -9.95 -10.81
C ASN A 4 3.65 -9.24 -9.91
N VAL A 5 2.37 -9.40 -10.19
CA VAL A 5 1.28 -8.81 -9.39
C VAL A 5 0.37 -9.94 -8.93
N LYS A 6 0.03 -9.96 -7.64
CA LYS A 6 -0.93 -10.91 -7.06
C LYS A 6 -1.99 -10.13 -6.28
N ILE A 7 -3.25 -10.42 -6.58
CA ILE A 7 -4.38 -9.94 -5.78
C ILE A 7 -4.65 -10.99 -4.71
N ILE A 8 -4.65 -10.60 -3.44
CA ILE A 8 -4.80 -11.50 -2.30
C ILE A 8 -5.80 -10.95 -1.27
N PRO A 9 -6.46 -11.82 -0.46
CA PRO A 9 -7.25 -11.37 0.68
C PRO A 9 -6.39 -10.55 1.66
N ILE A 10 -6.97 -9.54 2.31
CA ILE A 10 -6.27 -8.64 3.24
C ILE A 10 -5.63 -9.41 4.41
N GLU A 11 -6.23 -10.51 4.84
CA GLU A 11 -5.75 -11.36 5.94
C GLU A 11 -4.45 -12.10 5.61
N LYS A 12 -4.05 -12.11 4.33
CA LYS A 12 -2.79 -12.70 3.84
C LYS A 12 -1.71 -11.65 3.60
N MET A 13 -2.00 -10.36 3.83
CA MET A 13 -0.98 -9.32 3.75
C MET A 13 0.05 -9.47 4.88
N PRO A 14 1.33 -9.14 4.63
CA PRO A 14 2.36 -9.21 5.65
C PRO A 14 2.21 -8.13 6.73
N PHE A 15 1.57 -7.02 6.40
CA PHE A 15 1.33 -5.87 7.28
C PHE A 15 -0.13 -5.39 7.14
N THR A 16 -0.56 -4.52 8.06
CA THR A 16 -1.86 -3.84 8.04
C THR A 16 -1.85 -2.77 6.93
N THR A 17 -1.94 -3.20 5.67
CA THR A 17 -1.89 -2.39 4.46
C THR A 17 -2.65 -3.07 3.31
N GLN A 18 -3.18 -2.29 2.38
CA GLN A 18 -3.84 -2.76 1.16
C GLN A 18 -2.87 -3.08 0.02
N GLY A 19 -1.61 -2.65 0.15
CA GLY A 19 -0.57 -2.87 -0.84
C GLY A 19 0.77 -3.19 -0.21
N TYR A 20 1.52 -4.08 -0.84
CA TYR A 20 2.86 -4.44 -0.43
C TYR A 20 3.73 -4.79 -1.64
N TRP A 21 5.02 -4.42 -1.59
CA TRP A 21 5.99 -4.78 -2.60
C TRP A 21 7.26 -5.38 -2.02
N PHE A 22 7.86 -6.31 -2.75
CA PHE A 22 9.16 -6.90 -2.39
C PHE A 22 9.94 -7.43 -3.60
N GLU A 23 11.26 -7.42 -3.48
CA GLU A 23 12.17 -7.93 -4.50
C GLU A 23 12.57 -9.37 -4.20
N ASP A 24 12.47 -10.25 -5.21
CA ASP A 24 13.03 -11.60 -5.20
C ASP A 24 13.83 -11.82 -6.50
N LYS A 25 15.16 -11.88 -6.35
CA LYS A 25 16.11 -11.94 -7.49
C LYS A 25 15.84 -10.82 -8.49
N ASP A 26 15.55 -11.15 -9.75
CA ASP A 26 15.25 -10.20 -10.84
C ASP A 26 13.76 -9.82 -10.94
N THR A 27 12.94 -10.21 -9.96
CA THR A 27 11.49 -9.99 -9.93
C THR A 27 11.09 -9.02 -8.83
N ILE A 28 10.37 -7.96 -9.20
CA ILE A 28 9.58 -7.16 -8.26
C ILE A 28 8.19 -7.78 -8.16
N ASN A 29 7.76 -8.05 -6.94
CA ASN A 29 6.46 -8.60 -6.63
C ASN A 29 5.61 -7.53 -5.95
N PHE A 30 4.39 -7.35 -6.44
CA PHE A 30 3.34 -6.54 -5.82
C PHE A 30 2.24 -7.47 -5.31
N LEU A 31 1.88 -7.33 -4.04
CA LEU A 31 0.68 -7.90 -3.46
C LEU A 31 -0.31 -6.76 -3.30
N ILE A 32 -1.53 -6.94 -3.80
CA ILE A 32 -2.60 -5.95 -3.70
C ILE A 32 -3.80 -6.62 -3.04
N SER A 33 -4.45 -5.94 -2.11
CA SER A 33 -5.62 -6.49 -1.46
C SER A 33 -6.76 -6.63 -2.46
N GLU A 34 -7.49 -7.73 -2.35
CA GLU A 34 -8.78 -7.89 -3.00
C GLU A 34 -9.76 -6.86 -2.43
N MET A 35 -10.19 -5.93 -3.29
CA MET A 35 -11.13 -4.86 -2.94
C MET A 35 -12.54 -5.24 -3.35
N SER A 36 -13.57 -4.51 -2.89
CA SER A 36 -14.95 -4.78 -3.34
C SER A 36 -15.20 -4.40 -4.81
N ASP A 37 -14.31 -3.58 -5.39
CA ASP A 37 -14.33 -3.16 -6.79
C ASP A 37 -12.92 -3.27 -7.39
N TRP A 38 -12.79 -3.93 -8.54
CA TRP A 38 -11.50 -4.13 -9.21
C TRP A 38 -10.80 -2.80 -9.54
N ARG A 39 -11.55 -1.71 -9.73
CA ARG A 39 -11.00 -0.37 -9.99
C ARG A 39 -10.19 0.15 -8.80
N TYR A 40 -10.59 -0.21 -7.58
CA TYR A 40 -9.88 0.14 -6.36
C TYR A 40 -8.58 -0.65 -6.24
N THR A 41 -8.61 -1.95 -6.54
CA THR A 41 -7.41 -2.79 -6.64
C THR A 41 -6.40 -2.21 -7.65
N VAL A 42 -6.87 -1.75 -8.82
CA VAL A 42 -6.00 -1.10 -9.79
C VAL A 42 -5.43 0.22 -9.25
N ALA A 43 -6.22 1.05 -8.58
CA ALA A 43 -5.73 2.29 -7.97
C ALA A 43 -4.58 2.01 -6.98
N ILE A 44 -4.73 1.04 -6.10
CA ILE A 44 -3.69 0.62 -5.14
C ILE A 44 -2.48 0.03 -5.88
N LEU A 45 -2.65 -0.72 -6.97
CA LEU A 45 -1.50 -1.18 -7.77
C LEU A 45 -0.65 -0.01 -8.28
N PHE A 46 -1.27 1.06 -8.78
CA PHE A 46 -0.53 2.24 -9.22
C PHE A 46 0.12 2.99 -8.05
N HIS A 47 -0.50 2.96 -6.88
CA HIS A 47 0.10 3.45 -5.64
C HIS A 47 1.41 2.71 -5.32
N GLU A 48 1.36 1.38 -5.24
CA GLU A 48 2.52 0.55 -4.92
C GLU A 48 3.64 0.68 -5.96
N ILE A 49 3.29 0.77 -7.25
CA ILE A 49 4.26 1.00 -8.33
C ILE A 49 4.99 2.33 -8.10
N ALA A 50 4.26 3.40 -7.77
CA ALA A 50 4.84 4.71 -7.53
C ALA A 50 5.74 4.72 -6.30
N GLU A 51 5.33 4.04 -5.23
CA GLU A 51 6.15 3.85 -4.03
C GLU A 51 7.46 3.14 -4.35
N TYR A 52 7.36 1.94 -4.92
CA TYR A 52 8.51 1.10 -5.22
C TYR A 52 9.52 1.82 -6.12
N PHE A 53 9.09 2.37 -7.26
CA PHE A 53 10.04 2.98 -8.19
C PHE A 53 10.64 4.29 -7.64
N THR A 54 9.92 5.00 -6.76
CA THR A 54 10.49 6.14 -6.04
C THR A 54 11.55 5.70 -5.03
N CYS A 55 11.31 4.61 -4.30
CA CYS A 55 12.27 4.00 -3.38
C CYS A 55 13.50 3.46 -4.10
N LYS A 56 13.29 2.70 -5.18
CA LYS A 56 14.35 2.12 -6.03
C LYS A 56 15.29 3.19 -6.56
N ASN A 57 14.75 4.30 -7.08
CA ASN A 57 15.56 5.42 -7.58
C ASN A 57 16.43 6.06 -6.49
N LYS A 58 16.04 5.93 -5.21
CA LYS A 58 16.79 6.45 -4.05
C LYS A 58 17.67 5.42 -3.37
N GLY A 59 17.73 4.19 -3.88
CA GLY A 59 18.45 3.08 -3.23
C GLY A 59 17.81 2.64 -1.90
N ILE A 60 16.52 2.90 -1.69
CA ILE A 60 15.78 2.44 -0.51
C ILE A 60 15.33 1.01 -0.76
N THR A 61 15.74 0.09 0.11
CA THR A 61 15.45 -1.33 -0.01
C THR A 61 14.12 -1.69 0.64
N THR A 62 13.48 -2.78 0.17
CA THR A 62 12.30 -3.38 0.83
C THR A 62 12.51 -3.56 2.32
N ARG A 63 13.66 -4.11 2.73
CA ARG A 63 14.01 -4.33 4.13
C ARG A 63 14.00 -3.04 4.97
N THR A 64 14.32 -1.90 4.35
CA THR A 64 14.27 -0.59 5.04
C THR A 64 12.82 -0.16 5.28
N CYS A 65 11.94 -0.41 4.30
CA CYS A 65 10.51 -0.15 4.39
C CYS A 65 9.85 -1.10 5.40
N ASP A 66 10.11 -2.41 5.30
CA ASP A 66 9.58 -3.44 6.19
C ASP A 66 9.83 -3.12 7.67
N LYS A 67 11.04 -2.66 8.02
CA LYS A 67 11.37 -2.25 9.39
C LYS A 67 10.51 -1.10 9.92
N PHE A 68 10.09 -0.20 9.04
CA PHE A 68 9.22 0.92 9.40
C PHE A 68 7.77 0.42 9.56
N ASP A 69 7.34 -0.51 8.72
CA ASP A 69 6.02 -1.14 8.81
C ASP A 69 5.90 -2.02 10.06
N GLU A 70 6.94 -2.78 10.42
CA GLU A 70 7.04 -3.54 11.67
C GLU A 70 6.89 -2.64 12.92
N LEU A 71 7.42 -1.42 12.87
CA LEU A 71 7.22 -0.44 13.95
C LEU A 71 5.74 -0.04 14.04
N TYR A 72 5.10 0.28 12.92
CA TYR A 72 3.69 0.62 12.87
C TYR A 72 2.81 -0.54 13.36
N GLU A 73 3.11 -1.78 12.95
CA GLU A 73 2.47 -2.99 13.47
C GLU A 73 2.55 -3.09 14.99
N SER A 74 3.72 -2.81 15.57
CA SER A 74 3.85 -2.80 17.02
C SER A 74 3.00 -1.71 17.67
N LEU A 75 2.84 -0.54 17.04
CA LEU A 75 2.03 0.56 17.58
C LEU A 75 0.54 0.24 17.48
N TYR A 76 0.09 -0.38 16.38
CA TYR A 76 -1.28 -0.89 16.23
C TYR A 76 -1.62 -1.91 17.31
N LYS A 77 -0.75 -2.90 17.55
CA LYS A 77 -0.96 -3.96 18.56
C LYS A 77 -1.07 -3.42 19.98
N LYS A 78 -0.38 -2.32 20.28
CA LYS A 78 -0.46 -1.64 21.59
C LYS A 78 -1.65 -0.69 21.70
N GLY A 79 -2.38 -0.45 20.61
CA GLY A 79 -3.46 0.54 20.57
C GLY A 79 -2.98 1.99 20.68
N GLU A 80 -1.71 2.25 20.43
CA GLU A 80 -1.12 3.61 20.52
C GLU A 80 -1.52 4.48 19.32
N ILE A 81 -1.83 3.85 18.18
CA ILE A 81 -2.34 4.51 16.98
C ILE A 81 -3.45 3.66 16.35
N SER A 82 -4.38 4.32 15.63
CA SER A 82 -5.42 3.64 14.84
C SER A 82 -4.82 2.88 13.65
N ARG A 83 -5.38 1.71 13.32
CA ARG A 83 -5.03 0.94 12.10
C ARG A 83 -5.36 1.68 10.80
N LEU A 84 -6.23 2.70 10.85
CA LEU A 84 -6.53 3.57 9.72
C LEU A 84 -5.46 4.64 9.48
N LYS A 85 -4.45 4.74 10.36
CA LYS A 85 -3.35 5.69 10.19
C LYS A 85 -2.24 5.05 9.38
N GLU A 86 -2.10 5.42 8.13
CA GLU A 86 -1.13 4.80 7.23
C GLU A 86 0.32 5.22 7.55
N PRO A 87 1.27 4.27 7.56
CA PRO A 87 2.69 4.56 7.77
C PRO A 87 3.28 5.52 6.72
N GLY A 88 2.81 5.43 5.48
CA GLY A 88 3.26 6.27 4.36
C GLY A 88 2.95 7.77 4.50
N ASP A 89 2.04 8.16 5.41
CA ASP A 89 1.75 9.56 5.73
C ASP A 89 2.74 10.15 6.75
N ASP A 90 3.54 9.33 7.42
CA ASP A 90 4.60 9.80 8.32
C ASP A 90 5.79 10.33 7.53
N ARG A 91 6.20 11.57 7.79
CA ARG A 91 7.35 12.19 7.11
C ARG A 91 8.67 11.45 7.35
N ARG A 92 8.75 10.60 8.38
CA ARG A 92 9.91 9.75 8.70
C ARG A 92 9.90 8.45 7.90
N CYS A 93 8.78 8.11 7.25
CA CYS A 93 8.65 6.91 6.46
C CYS A 93 9.63 6.93 5.27
N PRO A 94 10.42 5.86 5.05
CA PRO A 94 11.35 5.77 3.91
C PRO A 94 10.66 5.97 2.56
N TYR A 95 9.43 5.45 2.42
CA TYR A 95 8.63 5.53 1.21
C TYR A 95 7.68 6.74 1.18
N PHE A 96 7.74 7.68 2.14
CA PHE A 96 6.86 8.86 2.23
C PHE A 96 6.69 9.61 0.89
N LYS A 97 7.77 9.86 0.15
CA LYS A 97 7.68 10.56 -1.14
C LYS A 97 6.99 9.75 -2.22
N GLY A 98 7.18 8.44 -2.20
CA GLY A 98 6.49 7.51 -3.07
C GLY A 98 5.00 7.45 -2.72
N HIS A 99 4.68 7.39 -1.42
CA HIS A 99 3.32 7.34 -0.92
C HIS A 99 2.50 8.56 -1.35
N GLN A 100 3.06 9.76 -1.19
CA GLN A 100 2.41 10.99 -1.62
C GLN A 100 2.23 11.08 -3.15
N LEU A 101 3.05 10.38 -3.93
CA LEU A 101 2.86 10.25 -5.37
C LEU A 101 1.79 9.19 -5.68
N GLY A 102 1.79 8.07 -4.97
CA GLY A 102 0.77 7.03 -5.05
C GLY A 102 -0.63 7.58 -4.81
N ASN A 103 -0.83 8.34 -3.72
CA ASN A 103 -2.10 9.02 -3.40
C ASN A 103 -2.61 9.92 -4.56
N LYS A 104 -1.70 10.50 -5.36
CA LYS A 104 -2.09 11.26 -6.56
C LYS A 104 -2.52 10.34 -7.69
N PHE A 105 -1.79 9.26 -7.92
CA PHE A 105 -2.17 8.27 -8.91
C PHE A 105 -3.49 7.60 -8.58
N GLU A 106 -3.76 7.25 -7.33
CA GLU A 106 -5.06 6.72 -6.93
C GLU A 106 -6.19 7.66 -7.32
N ARG A 107 -6.07 8.95 -7.00
CA ARG A 107 -7.07 9.96 -7.36
C ARG A 107 -7.28 10.05 -8.87
N ILE A 108 -6.19 9.97 -9.66
CA ILE A 108 -6.27 9.93 -11.12
C ILE A 108 -7.00 8.66 -11.57
N MET A 109 -6.57 7.48 -11.12
CA MET A 109 -7.13 6.20 -11.52
C MET A 109 -8.61 6.09 -11.15
N ILE A 110 -8.99 6.45 -9.92
CA ILE A 110 -10.39 6.44 -9.48
C ILE A 110 -11.25 7.36 -10.34
N LYS A 111 -10.75 8.55 -10.69
CA LYS A 111 -11.46 9.48 -11.56
C LYS A 111 -11.60 8.94 -12.99
N GLU A 112 -10.50 8.53 -13.61
CA GLU A 112 -10.48 8.11 -15.02
C GLU A 112 -11.22 6.79 -15.26
N LEU A 113 -11.29 5.92 -14.24
CA LEU A 113 -12.08 4.68 -14.28
C LEU A 113 -13.56 4.87 -13.88
N GLY A 114 -14.00 6.12 -13.71
CA GLY A 114 -15.40 6.44 -13.39
C GLY A 114 -15.88 5.90 -12.04
N ALA A 115 -14.98 5.82 -11.05
CA ALA A 115 -15.28 5.35 -9.70
C ALA A 115 -15.42 6.51 -8.70
N SER A 116 -16.06 6.25 -7.56
CA SER A 116 -16.28 7.27 -6.53
C SER A 116 -15.13 7.28 -5.52
N TRP A 117 -14.41 8.40 -5.42
CA TRP A 117 -13.37 8.59 -4.41
C TRP A 117 -13.88 8.36 -2.97
N LYS A 118 -15.11 8.80 -2.68
CA LYS A 118 -15.74 8.59 -1.38
C LYS A 118 -15.95 7.10 -1.10
N ASN A 119 -16.40 6.34 -2.10
CA ASN A 119 -16.64 4.90 -1.92
C ASN A 119 -15.33 4.13 -1.85
N TYR A 120 -14.31 4.55 -2.60
CA TYR A 120 -12.95 4.01 -2.52
C TYR A 120 -12.39 4.13 -1.09
N LEU A 121 -12.38 5.35 -0.53
CA LEU A 121 -11.88 5.57 0.84
C LEU A 121 -12.64 4.74 1.89
N ARG A 122 -13.97 4.62 1.72
CA ARG A 122 -14.78 3.78 2.60
C ARG A 122 -14.37 2.31 2.49
N ASP A 123 -14.18 1.80 1.28
CA ASP A 123 -13.76 0.41 1.06
C ASP A 123 -12.37 0.14 1.66
N CYS A 124 -11.41 1.06 1.51
CA CYS A 124 -10.10 0.97 2.14
C CYS A 124 -10.20 0.84 3.67
N ALA A 125 -11.04 1.65 4.31
CA ALA A 125 -11.26 1.60 5.75
C ALA A 125 -11.94 0.29 6.18
N GLU A 126 -13.04 -0.08 5.51
CA GLU A 126 -13.80 -1.29 5.82
C GLU A 126 -12.96 -2.57 5.70
N ILE A 127 -12.03 -2.63 4.75
CA ILE A 127 -11.15 -3.78 4.56
C ILE A 127 -10.12 -3.88 5.68
N ILE A 128 -9.52 -2.76 6.12
CA ILE A 128 -8.58 -2.75 7.24
C ILE A 128 -9.26 -3.14 8.55
N GLU A 129 -10.50 -2.71 8.77
CA GLU A 129 -11.27 -3.06 9.96
C GLU A 129 -11.61 -4.56 10.05
N ARG A 130 -11.51 -5.32 8.94
CA ARG A 130 -11.67 -6.80 8.95
C ARG A 130 -10.48 -7.51 9.57
N LEU A 131 -9.29 -6.90 9.57
CA LEU A 131 -8.14 -7.42 10.28
C LEU A 131 -8.45 -7.34 11.77
N LYS A 132 -8.60 -8.50 12.43
CA LYS A 132 -8.84 -8.61 13.87
C LYS A 132 -7.51 -8.53 14.62
#